data_AF-A0A351ZXY8-F1
#
_entry.id   AF-A0A351ZXY8-F1
#
_cell.length_a   1.000
_cell.length_b   1.000
_cell.length_c   1.000
_cell.angle_alpha   90.00
_cell.angle_beta   90.00
_cell.angle_gamma   90.00
#
_symmetry.space_group_name_H-M   'P 1'
#
loop_
_entity.id
_entity.type
_entity.pdbx_description
1 polymer ?
#
loop_
_entity_poly.entity_id
_entity_poly.type
_entity_poly.pdbx_seq_one_letter_code
_entity_poly.pdbx_strand_id
1 'polypeptide(L)'
;MKIEHDKVPVTEFTPGQHYTVAMNGRPLYTAEVVKFHGGCWATVRVETALDEQMQQHYKPGTTFDIKVAQYEITPAEGGSAAS
;
A
#
# COMPACT_ATOMS: atom_id res chain seq x y z
N MET A 1 25.95 6.61 14.06
CA MET A 1 24.63 7.26 13.94
C MET A 1 23.66 6.21 13.44
N LYS A 2 22.69 5.79 14.26
CA LYS A 2 21.63 4.88 13.80
C LYS A 2 20.64 5.73 13.05
N ILE A 3 20.48 5.46 11.76
CA ILE A 3 19.45 6.08 10.95
C ILE A 3 18.13 5.53 11.51
N GLU A 4 17.47 6.32 12.36
CA GLU A 4 16.09 6.11 12.74
C GLU A 4 15.27 6.28 11.46
N HIS A 5 15.07 5.17 10.75
CA HIS A 5 13.93 5.06 9.86
C HIS A 5 12.72 5.06 10.77
N ASP A 6 12.12 6.24 10.94
CA ASP A 6 10.76 6.41 11.43
C ASP A 6 9.83 5.72 10.42
N LYS A 7 9.81 4.39 10.48
CA LYS A 7 8.86 3.59 9.72
C LYS A 7 7.53 3.81 10.41
N VAL A 8 6.68 4.60 9.76
CA VAL A 8 5.25 4.67 10.05
C VAL A 8 4.79 3.26 10.44
N PRO A 9 4.22 3.07 11.64
CA PRO A 9 3.93 1.74 12.12
C PRO A 9 2.93 1.07 11.16
N VAL A 10 3.22 -0.19 10.79
CA VAL A 10 2.39 -1.07 9.93
C VAL A 10 0.97 -1.30 10.50
N THR A 11 0.64 -0.67 11.62
CA THR A 11 -0.54 -0.88 12.47
C THR A 11 -1.87 -0.45 11.87
N GLU A 12 -1.89 0.21 10.72
CA GLU A 12 -3.14 0.67 10.09
C GLU A 12 -3.44 -0.05 8.77
N PHE A 13 -2.77 -1.16 8.44
CA PHE A 13 -3.08 -1.91 7.21
C PHE A 13 -4.34 -2.79 7.35
N THR A 14 -5.50 -2.14 7.30
CA THR A 14 -6.81 -2.78 7.53
C THR A 14 -7.40 -3.36 6.24
N PRO A 15 -7.83 -4.65 6.22
CA PRO A 15 -8.58 -5.22 5.11
C PRO A 15 -9.86 -4.43 4.79
N GLY A 16 -10.14 -4.20 3.52
CA GLY A 16 -11.26 -3.38 3.03
C GLY A 16 -10.99 -1.88 2.98
N GLN A 17 -9.78 -1.43 3.36
CA GLN A 17 -9.37 -0.03 3.23
C GLN A 17 -8.43 0.16 2.04
N HIS A 18 -8.37 1.40 1.57
CA HIS A 18 -7.67 1.81 0.36
C HIS A 18 -6.43 2.63 0.72
N TYR A 19 -5.28 2.25 0.17
CA TYR A 19 -4.01 2.92 0.45
C TYR A 19 -3.25 3.23 -0.82
N THR A 20 -2.52 4.35 -0.78
CA THR A 20 -1.48 4.67 -1.74
C THR A 20 -0.18 4.02 -1.29
N VAL A 21 0.35 3.13 -2.13
CA VAL A 21 1.63 2.45 -1.94
C VAL A 21 2.71 3.23 -2.67
N ALA A 22 3.70 3.70 -1.92
CA ALA A 22 4.86 4.40 -2.42
C ALA A 22 6.16 3.66 -2.08
N MET A 23 7.22 3.91 -2.84
CA MET A 23 8.54 3.35 -2.59
C MET A 23 9.60 4.40 -2.87
N ASN A 24 10.44 4.70 -1.87
CA ASN A 24 11.46 5.75 -1.93
C ASN A 24 10.84 7.13 -2.27
N GLY A 25 9.71 7.45 -1.66
CA GLY A 25 8.96 8.70 -1.86
C GLY A 25 8.23 8.80 -3.20
N ARG A 26 8.17 7.72 -4.00
CA ARG A 26 7.47 7.70 -5.29
C ARG A 26 6.18 6.87 -5.20
N PRO A 27 5.01 7.46 -5.45
CA PRO A 27 3.75 6.72 -5.44
C PRO A 27 3.71 5.76 -6.64
N LEU A 28 3.49 4.48 -6.37
CA LEU A 28 3.48 3.43 -7.40
C LEU A 28 2.05 3.12 -7.85
N TYR A 29 1.15 2.89 -6.89
CA TYR A 29 -0.24 2.54 -7.15
C TYR A 29 -1.12 2.77 -5.91
N THR A 30 -2.42 2.92 -6.13
CA THR A 30 -3.45 2.76 -5.10
C THR A 30 -3.95 1.32 -5.09
N ALA A 31 -4.18 0.77 -3.91
CA ALA A 31 -4.70 -0.56 -3.76
C ALA A 31 -5.58 -0.72 -2.50
N GLU A 32 -6.59 -1.58 -2.62
CA GLU A 32 -7.41 -2.05 -1.51
C GLU A 32 -6.71 -3.22 -0.81
N VAL A 33 -6.70 -3.25 0.52
CA VAL A 33 -6.18 -4.40 1.27
C VAL A 33 -7.24 -5.51 1.25
N VAL A 34 -6.92 -6.64 0.63
CA VAL A 34 -7.82 -7.79 0.60
C VAL A 34 -7.66 -8.63 1.87
N LYS A 35 -6.42 -8.84 2.32
CA LYS A 35 -6.12 -9.70 3.46
C LYS A 35 -4.79 -9.34 4.10
N PHE A 36 -4.76 -9.30 5.43
CA PHE A 36 -3.51 -9.21 6.19
C PHE A 36 -3.13 -10.61 6.70
N HIS A 37 -1.93 -11.08 6.37
CA HIS A 37 -1.48 -12.43 6.75
C HIS A 37 -0.67 -12.45 8.05
N GLY A 38 -0.32 -11.28 8.59
CA GLY A 38 0.64 -11.17 9.68
C GLY A 38 2.09 -11.09 9.18
N GLY A 39 3.04 -10.80 10.07
CA GLY A 39 4.46 -10.74 9.71
C GLY A 39 4.85 -9.66 8.68
N CYS A 40 4.07 -8.57 8.61
CA CYS A 40 4.21 -7.49 7.63
C CYS A 40 3.86 -7.85 6.17
N TRP A 41 3.14 -8.95 5.94
CA TRP A 41 2.65 -9.32 4.60
C TRP A 41 1.14 -9.11 4.47
N ALA A 42 0.73 -8.59 3.32
CA ALA A 42 -0.67 -8.35 3.02
C ALA A 42 -0.96 -8.57 1.54
N THR A 43 -2.10 -9.18 1.23
CA THR A 43 -2.65 -9.22 -0.13
C THR A 43 -3.37 -7.91 -0.39
N VAL A 44 -3.01 -7.24 -1.48
CA VAL A 44 -3.66 -6.03 -1.96
C VAL A 44 -4.23 -6.24 -3.35
N ARG A 45 -5.25 -5.46 -3.69
CA ARG A 45 -5.86 -5.38 -5.02
C ARG A 45 -5.60 -4.01 -5.60
N VAL A 46 -4.82 -3.93 -6.67
CA VAL A 46 -4.54 -2.65 -7.34
C VAL A 46 -5.83 -2.06 -7.87
N GLU A 47 -6.05 -0.79 -7.57
CA GLU A 47 -7.15 -0.02 -8.11
C GLU A 47 -6.69 0.90 -9.22
N THR A 48 -5.54 1.55 -9.06
CA THR A 48 -4.97 2.43 -10.08
C THR A 48 -3.46 2.45 -9.97
N ALA A 49 -2.77 2.21 -11.07
CA ALA A 49 -1.33 2.40 -11.15
C ALA A 49 -1.02 3.88 -11.39
N LEU A 50 -0.30 4.49 -10.45
CA LEU A 50 0.08 5.90 -10.47
C LEU A 50 1.38 6.12 -11.24
N ASP A 51 2.26 5.13 -11.26
CA ASP A 51 3.52 5.15 -11.99
C ASP A 51 3.37 4.54 -13.40
N GLU A 52 3.96 5.19 -14.40
CA GLU A 52 3.88 4.75 -15.81
C GLU A 52 4.49 3.36 -16.05
N GLN A 53 5.56 2.99 -15.34
CA GLN A 53 6.11 1.63 -15.44
C GLN A 53 5.18 0.62 -14.80
N MET A 54 4.57 0.96 -13.68
CA MET A 54 3.60 0.10 -13.00
C MET A 54 2.36 -0.14 -13.86
N GLN A 55 1.90 0.86 -14.63
CA GLN A 55 0.74 0.71 -15.54
C GLN A 55 0.94 -0.38 -16.61
N GLN A 56 2.18 -0.67 -17.00
CA GLN A 56 2.48 -1.73 -17.98
C GLN A 56 2.38 -3.14 -17.36
N HIS A 57 2.58 -3.25 -16.05
CA HIS A 57 2.68 -4.53 -15.34
C HIS A 57 1.48 -4.83 -14.44
N TYR A 58 0.86 -3.80 -13.88
CA TYR A 58 -0.24 -3.88 -12.93
C TYR A 58 -1.48 -3.25 -13.52
N LYS A 59 -2.50 -4.09 -13.71
CA LYS A 59 -3.81 -3.65 -14.16
C LYS A 59 -4.72 -3.41 -12.96
N PRO A 60 -5.68 -2.48 -13.06
CA PRO A 60 -6.74 -2.37 -12.07
C PRO A 60 -7.45 -3.72 -11.91
N GLY A 61 -7.59 -4.17 -10.68
CA GLY A 61 -8.14 -5.47 -10.29
C GLY A 61 -7.10 -6.57 -10.06
N THR A 62 -5.82 -6.36 -10.37
CA THR A 62 -4.76 -7.34 -10.08
C THR A 62 -4.54 -7.47 -8.58
N THR A 63 -4.54 -8.70 -8.07
CA THR A 63 -4.26 -9.01 -6.65
C THR A 63 -2.89 -9.64 -6.48
N PHE A 64 -2.12 -9.17 -5.51
CA PHE A 64 -0.83 -9.76 -5.16
C PHE A 64 -0.44 -9.45 -3.72
N ASP A 65 0.53 -10.20 -3.20
CA ASP A 65 1.06 -10.01 -1.86
C ASP A 65 2.21 -9.01 -1.86
N ILE A 66 2.12 -8.04 -0.94
CA ILE A 66 3.18 -7.06 -0.68
C ILE A 66 3.73 -7.23 0.72
N LYS A 67 5.02 -6.97 0.85
CA LYS A 67 5.65 -6.82 2.16
C LYS A 67 5.52 -5.37 2.59
N VAL A 68 4.49 -5.07 3.38
CA VAL A 68 4.12 -3.73 3.85
C VAL A 68 5.33 -2.97 4.41
N ALA A 69 6.23 -3.66 5.12
CA ALA A 69 7.44 -3.05 5.70
C ALA A 69 8.47 -2.52 4.67
N GLN A 70 8.35 -2.84 3.38
CA GLN A 70 9.21 -2.34 2.31
C GLN A 70 8.67 -1.08 1.62
N TYR A 71 7.40 -0.74 1.88
CA TYR A 71 6.72 0.35 1.21
C TYR A 71 6.32 1.43 2.20
N GLU A 72 6.13 2.62 1.67
CA GLU A 72 5.50 3.74 2.35
C GLU A 72 4.01 3.67 2.04
N ILE A 73 3.22 3.42 3.08
CA ILE A 73 1.77 3.29 2.95
C ILE A 73 1.13 4.55 3.50
N THR A 74 0.27 5.16 2.70
CA THR A 74 -0.57 6.29 3.13
C THR A 74 -2.03 5.97 2.83
N PRO A 75 -2.98 6.34 3.71
CA PRO A 75 -4.39 6.21 3.38
C PRO A 75 -4.66 7.02 2.11
N ALA A 76 -5.29 6.40 1.12
CA ALA A 76 -5.67 7.12 -0.10
C ALA A 76 -6.74 8.14 0.33
N GLU A 77 -6.44 9.43 0.24
CA GLU A 77 -7.39 10.50 0.59
C GLU A 77 -8.68 10.31 -0.23
N GLY A 78 -9.71 9.80 0.43
CA GLY A 78 -10.91 9.21 -0.18
C GLY A 78 -11.50 8.07 0.65
N GLY A 79 -10.68 7.40 1.45
CA GLY A 79 -11.12 6.54 2.55
C GLY A 79 -11.64 7.39 3.70
N SER A 80 -12.91 7.78 3.62
CA SER A 80 -13.63 8.48 4.68
C SER A 80 -13.49 7.72 5.99
N ALA A 81 -12.57 8.14 6.85
CA ALA A 81 -12.64 7.91 8.29
C ALA A 81 -13.85 8.68 8.80
N ALA A 82 -15.03 8.12 8.60
CA ALA A 82 -16.28 8.65 9.12
C ALA A 82 -16.91 7.61 10.05
N SER A 83 -16.83 7.96 11.34
CA SER A 83 -17.71 7.58 12.46
C SER A 83 -17.36 6.31 13.23
#